data_AF-Q6BN94-F1
#
_entry.id   AF-Q6BN94-F1
#
_cell.length_a   1.000
_cell.length_b   1.000
_cell.length_c   1.000
_cell.angle_alpha   90.00
_cell.angle_beta   90.00
_cell.angle_gamma   90.00
#
_symmetry.space_group_name_H-M   'P 1'
#
loop_
_entity.id
_entity.type
_entity.pdbx_description
1 polymer ?
#
loop_
_entity_poly.entity_id
_entity_poly.type
_entity_poly.pdbx_seq_one_letter_code
_entity_poly.pdbx_strand_id
1 'polypeptide(L)'
;MGIFLLIIIPLIFYYGITFKFYDFAFNVEIVILEFIDKRPFKETEYMKKEEILQDILYNVNNQVYRRKGINYGYTSTRTLLSGYQSYVSQFEDKYLKHYKDTPVEEIQGWDKIMLLAKNIQDEDINSAYKSVISSELIDEYSTKKPMIRSKSYDKSLDEHIKKSN
;
A
#
# COMPACT_ATOMS: atom_id res chain seq x y z
N MET A 1 -36.32 -27.28 -19.27
CA MET A 1 -36.06 -26.22 -18.27
C MET A 1 -34.70 -26.34 -17.57
N GLY A 2 -34.15 -27.55 -17.36
CA GLY A 2 -32.86 -27.74 -16.66
C GLY A 2 -31.58 -27.29 -17.40
N ILE A 3 -31.55 -27.31 -18.75
CA ILE A 3 -30.34 -26.96 -19.53
C ILE A 3 -30.07 -25.44 -19.53
N PHE A 4 -31.11 -24.61 -19.47
CA PHE A 4 -30.97 -23.15 -19.44
C PHE A 4 -30.33 -22.66 -18.13
N LEU A 5 -30.69 -23.26 -16.99
CA LEU A 5 -30.09 -22.92 -15.69
C LEU A 5 -28.61 -23.36 -15.61
N LEU A 6 -28.26 -24.49 -16.23
CA LEU A 6 -26.88 -25.01 -16.27
C LEU A 6 -25.91 -24.11 -17.04
N ILE A 7 -26.39 -23.27 -17.96
CA ILE A 7 -25.55 -22.35 -18.76
C ILE A 7 -25.58 -20.93 -18.19
N ILE A 8 -26.74 -20.47 -17.70
CA ILE A 8 -26.90 -19.11 -17.16
C ILE A 8 -26.12 -18.91 -15.86
N ILE A 9 -26.15 -19.88 -14.94
CA ILE A 9 -25.45 -19.76 -13.66
C ILE A 9 -23.92 -19.60 -13.84
N PRO A 10 -23.21 -20.47 -14.60
CA PRO A 10 -21.78 -20.27 -14.82
C PRO A 10 -21.46 -19.00 -15.61
N LEU A 11 -22.33 -18.54 -16.52
CA LEU A 11 -22.17 -17.23 -17.18
C LEU A 11 -22.27 -16.07 -16.19
N ILE A 12 -23.27 -16.05 -15.29
CA ILE A 12 -23.42 -15.01 -14.26
C ILE A 12 -22.21 -15.02 -13.32
N PHE A 13 -21.74 -16.20 -12.90
CA PHE A 13 -20.53 -16.31 -12.09
C PHE A 13 -19.28 -15.83 -12.84
N TYR A 14 -19.10 -16.21 -14.11
CA TYR A 14 -17.99 -15.77 -14.94
C TYR A 14 -17.98 -14.24 -15.12
N TYR A 15 -19.12 -13.64 -15.47
CA TYR A 15 -19.26 -12.19 -15.58
C TYR A 15 -19.09 -11.49 -14.24
N GLY A 16 -19.62 -12.03 -13.15
CA GLY A 16 -19.45 -11.46 -11.81
C GLY A 16 -18.00 -11.48 -11.33
N ILE A 17 -17.25 -12.55 -11.63
CA ILE A 17 -15.83 -12.67 -11.29
C ILE A 17 -14.98 -11.74 -12.15
N THR A 18 -15.16 -11.77 -13.47
CA THR A 18 -14.40 -10.91 -14.41
C THR A 18 -14.66 -9.44 -14.15
N PHE A 19 -15.91 -9.05 -13.86
CA PHE A 19 -16.26 -7.69 -13.47
C PHE A 19 -15.51 -7.26 -12.21
N LYS A 20 -15.49 -8.08 -11.15
CA LYS A 20 -14.75 -7.77 -9.91
C LYS A 20 -13.25 -7.58 -10.10
N PHE A 21 -12.62 -8.41 -10.95
CA PHE A 21 -11.18 -8.28 -11.23
C PHE A 21 -10.85 -7.02 -12.03
N TYR A 22 -11.65 -6.71 -13.05
CA TYR A 22 -11.53 -5.44 -13.79
C TYR A 22 -11.75 -4.24 -12.88
N ASP A 23 -12.74 -4.32 -11.99
CA ASP A 23 -13.09 -3.25 -11.06
C ASP A 23 -11.95 -2.93 -10.09
N PHE A 24 -11.26 -3.98 -9.60
CA PHE A 24 -10.11 -3.87 -8.72
C PHE A 24 -8.88 -3.31 -9.43
N ALA A 25 -8.48 -3.88 -10.57
CA ALA A 25 -7.28 -3.45 -11.30
C ALA A 25 -7.35 -1.97 -11.70
N PHE A 26 -8.53 -1.51 -12.13
CA PHE A 26 -8.74 -0.12 -12.50
C PHE A 26 -8.63 0.86 -11.32
N ASN A 27 -9.18 0.50 -10.15
CA ASN A 27 -9.06 1.34 -8.96
C ASN A 27 -7.60 1.45 -8.50
N VAL A 28 -6.86 0.34 -8.58
CA VAL A 28 -5.42 0.32 -8.27
C VAL A 28 -4.67 1.25 -9.21
N GLU A 29 -4.96 1.18 -10.52
CA GLU A 29 -4.28 1.98 -11.53
C GLU A 29 -4.39 3.49 -11.26
N ILE A 30 -5.63 3.99 -11.07
CA ILE A 30 -5.84 5.42 -10.83
C ILE A 30 -5.12 5.89 -9.57
N VAL A 31 -5.23 5.13 -8.48
CA VAL A 31 -4.62 5.48 -7.20
C VAL A 31 -3.10 5.56 -7.32
N ILE A 32 -2.48 4.53 -7.91
CA ILE A 32 -1.02 4.47 -8.04
C ILE A 32 -0.50 5.63 -8.90
N LEU A 33 -1.16 5.95 -10.01
CA LEU A 33 -0.74 7.05 -10.89
C LEU A 33 -0.84 8.42 -10.20
N GLU A 34 -1.93 8.69 -9.47
CA GLU A 34 -2.07 9.96 -8.74
C GLU A 34 -1.02 10.10 -7.63
N PHE A 35 -0.65 9.00 -6.94
CA PHE A 35 0.40 9.03 -5.92
C PHE A 35 1.80 9.22 -6.52
N ILE A 36 2.07 8.65 -7.70
CA ILE A 36 3.31 8.89 -8.45
C ILE A 36 3.43 10.37 -8.84
N ASP A 37 2.36 10.95 -9.38
CA ASP A 37 2.36 12.31 -9.92
C ASP A 37 2.50 13.36 -8.80
N LYS A 38 1.68 13.23 -7.76
CA LYS A 38 1.55 14.26 -6.72
C LYS A 38 2.49 14.08 -5.53
N ARG A 39 3.17 12.94 -5.43
CA ARG A 39 4.23 12.65 -4.44
C ARG A 39 3.90 13.12 -3.01
N PRO A 40 2.78 12.67 -2.40
CA PRO A 40 2.36 13.14 -1.07
C PRO A 40 3.35 12.77 0.05
N PHE A 41 4.25 11.82 -0.18
CA PHE A 41 5.26 11.42 0.80
C PHE A 41 6.46 12.37 0.87
N LYS A 42 6.66 13.20 -0.16
CA LYS A 42 7.72 14.20 -0.19
C LYS A 42 7.47 15.35 0.78
N GLU A 43 6.20 15.61 1.05
CA GLU A 43 5.78 16.72 1.91
C GLU A 43 5.86 16.35 3.39
N THR A 44 6.61 17.16 4.13
CA THR A 44 6.84 17.02 5.57
C THR A 44 5.82 17.77 6.41
N GLU A 45 5.25 18.85 5.88
CA GLU A 45 4.24 19.64 6.57
C GLU A 45 2.88 18.93 6.49
N TYR A 46 2.34 18.60 7.66
CA TYR A 46 1.11 17.81 7.76
C TYR A 46 -0.07 18.42 6.98
N MET A 47 -0.28 19.74 7.08
CA MET A 47 -1.41 20.40 6.43
C MET A 47 -1.31 20.36 4.90
N LYS A 48 -0.12 20.65 4.35
CA LYS A 48 0.13 20.55 2.90
C LYS A 48 0.00 19.13 2.39
N LYS A 49 0.50 18.15 3.15
CA LYS A 49 0.36 16.74 2.81
C LYS A 49 -1.12 16.34 2.77
N GLU A 50 -1.91 16.78 3.74
CA GLU A 50 -3.35 16.50 3.76
C GLU A 50 -4.07 17.18 2.58
N GLU A 51 -3.70 18.41 2.22
CA GLU A 51 -4.22 19.08 1.01
C GLU A 51 -3.94 18.26 -0.26
N ILE A 52 -2.71 17.77 -0.43
CA ILE A 52 -2.35 16.90 -1.55
C ILE A 52 -3.19 15.61 -1.54
N LEU A 53 -3.36 14.98 -0.37
CA LEU A 53 -4.14 13.76 -0.24
C LEU A 53 -5.63 14.00 -0.54
N GLN A 54 -6.20 15.14 -0.14
CA GLN A 54 -7.58 15.52 -0.47
C GLN A 54 -7.76 15.73 -1.97
N ASP A 55 -6.79 16.35 -2.63
CA ASP A 55 -6.80 16.52 -4.08
C ASP A 55 -6.68 15.17 -4.82
N ILE A 56 -5.82 14.25 -4.36
CA ILE A 56 -5.78 12.87 -4.86
C ILE A 56 -7.15 12.19 -4.65
N LEU A 57 -7.73 12.29 -3.46
CA LEU A 57 -9.01 11.67 -3.12
C LEU A 57 -10.12 12.13 -4.07
N TYR A 58 -10.21 13.44 -4.30
CA TYR A 58 -11.16 14.04 -5.22
C TYR A 58 -10.96 13.51 -6.65
N ASN A 59 -9.73 13.52 -7.15
CA ASN A 59 -9.41 13.06 -8.50
C ASN A 59 -9.70 11.58 -8.70
N VAL A 60 -9.24 10.73 -7.78
CA VAL A 60 -9.50 9.29 -7.81
C VAL A 60 -10.99 9.03 -7.87
N ASN A 61 -11.77 9.62 -6.95
CA ASN A 61 -13.21 9.39 -6.89
C ASN A 61 -13.93 9.91 -8.14
N ASN A 62 -13.52 11.06 -8.69
CA ASN A 62 -14.08 11.60 -9.93
C ASN A 62 -13.78 10.69 -11.12
N GLN A 63 -12.56 10.16 -11.24
CA GLN A 63 -12.20 9.21 -12.29
C GLN A 63 -12.97 7.89 -12.18
N VAL A 64 -13.12 7.36 -10.95
CA VAL A 64 -13.92 6.16 -10.72
C VAL A 64 -15.39 6.39 -11.07
N TYR A 65 -15.97 7.52 -10.64
CA TYR A 65 -17.35 7.88 -10.97
C TYR A 65 -17.55 8.01 -12.49
N ARG A 66 -16.68 8.73 -13.19
CA ARG A 66 -16.76 8.91 -14.66
C ARG A 66 -16.72 7.58 -15.40
N ARG A 67 -15.94 6.61 -14.91
CA ARG A 67 -15.75 5.32 -15.58
C ARG A 67 -16.85 4.31 -15.25
N LYS A 68 -17.33 4.30 -14.00
CA LYS A 68 -18.24 3.26 -13.49
C LYS A 68 -19.68 3.74 -13.30
N GLY A 69 -19.92 5.05 -13.34
CA GLY A 69 -21.24 5.65 -13.10
C GLY A 69 -21.77 5.48 -11.67
N ILE A 70 -20.95 4.99 -10.75
CA ILE A 70 -21.29 4.75 -9.35
C ILE A 70 -20.40 5.59 -8.44
N ASN A 71 -20.95 6.08 -7.33
CA ASN A 71 -20.18 6.72 -6.24
C ASN A 71 -19.43 5.68 -5.42
N TYR A 72 -18.66 4.83 -6.10
CA TYR A 72 -17.76 3.86 -5.49
C TYR A 72 -16.38 4.48 -5.44
N GLY A 73 -15.83 4.66 -4.26
CA GLY A 73 -14.58 5.37 -4.08
C GLY A 73 -14.12 5.37 -2.63
N TYR A 74 -13.03 6.06 -2.37
CA TYR A 74 -12.52 6.22 -1.02
C TYR A 74 -13.35 7.28 -0.28
N THR A 75 -13.65 7.00 0.98
CA THR A 75 -14.45 7.88 1.84
C THR A 75 -13.61 8.94 2.55
N SER A 76 -12.29 8.76 2.61
CA SER A 76 -11.37 9.66 3.30
C SER A 76 -9.95 9.49 2.75
N THR A 77 -9.09 10.49 3.01
CA THR A 77 -7.64 10.42 2.74
C THR A 77 -6.98 9.25 3.47
N ARG A 78 -7.48 8.90 4.66
CA ARG A 78 -7.04 7.71 5.41
C ARG A 78 -7.33 6.41 4.68
N THR A 79 -8.55 6.20 4.18
CA THR A 79 -8.91 4.97 3.47
C THR A 79 -8.21 4.87 2.12
N LEU A 80 -8.02 6.01 1.44
CA LEU A 80 -7.19 6.14 0.24
C LEU A 80 -5.75 5.71 0.50
N LEU A 81 -5.11 6.32 1.51
CA LEU A 81 -3.71 6.02 1.86
C LEU A 81 -3.53 4.55 2.25
N SER A 82 -4.47 4.00 3.03
CA SER A 82 -4.46 2.59 3.39
C SER A 82 -4.60 1.68 2.17
N GLY A 83 -5.41 2.08 1.17
CA GLY A 83 -5.54 1.37 -0.10
C GLY A 83 -4.21 1.36 -0.87
N TYR A 84 -3.62 2.54 -1.07
CA TYR A 84 -2.33 2.69 -1.71
C TYR A 84 -1.24 1.83 -1.03
N GLN A 85 -1.13 1.90 0.30
CA GLN A 85 -0.16 1.10 1.06
C GLN A 85 -0.40 -0.41 0.90
N SER A 86 -1.66 -0.84 0.87
CA SER A 86 -1.99 -2.25 0.62
C SER A 86 -1.57 -2.70 -0.78
N TYR A 87 -1.74 -1.86 -1.81
CA TYR A 87 -1.32 -2.18 -3.17
C TYR A 87 0.19 -2.27 -3.31
N VAL A 88 0.92 -1.34 -2.70
CA VAL A 88 2.38 -1.36 -2.67
C VAL A 88 2.89 -2.59 -1.92
N SER A 89 2.31 -2.93 -0.76
CA SER A 89 2.72 -4.12 0.01
C SER A 89 2.45 -5.42 -0.74
N GLN A 90 1.31 -5.54 -1.44
CA GLN A 90 1.04 -6.69 -2.31
C GLN A 90 2.07 -6.79 -3.45
N PHE A 91 2.52 -5.66 -4.00
CA PHE A 91 3.60 -5.65 -4.98
C PHE A 91 4.95 -6.03 -4.37
N GLU A 92 5.29 -5.58 -3.16
CA GLU A 92 6.52 -6.00 -2.47
C GLU A 92 6.58 -7.52 -2.31
N ASP A 93 5.49 -8.14 -1.85
CA ASP A 93 5.39 -9.59 -1.72
C ASP A 93 5.58 -10.29 -3.07
N LYS A 94 4.94 -9.77 -4.12
CA LYS A 94 5.10 -10.28 -5.49
C LYS A 94 6.55 -10.12 -5.97
N TYR A 95 7.17 -8.98 -5.72
CA TYR A 95 8.54 -8.67 -6.12
C TYR A 95 9.53 -9.62 -5.46
N LEU A 96 9.43 -9.83 -4.16
CA LEU A 96 10.31 -10.75 -3.43
C LEU A 96 10.18 -12.19 -3.93
N LYS A 97 8.98 -12.59 -4.34
CA LYS A 97 8.72 -13.95 -4.81
C LYS A 97 9.15 -14.19 -6.26
N HIS A 98 9.03 -13.18 -7.13
CA HIS A 98 9.12 -13.37 -8.58
C HIS A 98 10.23 -12.56 -9.26
N TYR A 99 10.69 -11.46 -8.66
CA TYR A 99 11.59 -10.49 -9.30
C TYR A 99 12.86 -10.17 -8.52
N LYS A 100 13.04 -10.73 -7.31
CA LYS A 100 14.19 -10.43 -6.43
C LYS A 100 15.54 -10.55 -7.15
N ASP A 101 15.68 -11.57 -7.99
CA ASP A 101 16.92 -11.87 -8.72
C ASP A 101 16.80 -11.53 -10.23
N THR A 102 15.72 -10.85 -10.63
CA THR A 102 15.46 -10.43 -12.01
C THR A 102 16.02 -9.03 -12.25
N PRO A 103 16.73 -8.78 -13.36
CA PRO A 103 17.14 -7.43 -13.74
C PRO A 103 15.95 -6.48 -13.85
N VAL A 104 16.11 -5.25 -13.35
CA VAL A 104 15.04 -4.25 -13.30
C VAL A 104 14.52 -3.88 -14.70
N GLU A 105 15.35 -4.03 -15.73
CA GLU A 105 15.05 -3.80 -17.14
C GLU A 105 14.09 -4.86 -17.73
N GLU A 106 14.08 -6.07 -17.16
CA GLU A 106 13.22 -7.17 -17.59
C GLU A 106 11.81 -7.09 -16.99
N ILE A 107 11.62 -6.26 -15.96
CA ILE A 107 10.31 -5.99 -15.37
C ILE A 107 9.56 -5.02 -16.29
N GLN A 108 8.40 -5.44 -16.80
CA GLN A 108 7.61 -4.69 -17.79
C GLN A 108 6.14 -4.53 -17.37
N GLY A 109 5.41 -3.68 -18.10
CA GLY A 109 3.99 -3.46 -17.93
C GLY A 109 3.63 -2.87 -16.56
N TRP A 110 2.52 -3.32 -15.99
CA TRP A 110 2.00 -2.79 -14.72
C TRP A 110 2.97 -2.98 -13.54
N ASP A 111 3.70 -4.09 -13.52
CA ASP A 111 4.68 -4.37 -12.46
C ASP A 111 5.85 -3.36 -12.48
N LYS A 112 6.19 -2.83 -13.65
CA LYS A 112 7.19 -1.76 -13.77
C LYS A 112 6.68 -0.44 -13.19
N ILE A 113 5.38 -0.15 -13.35
CA ILE A 113 4.75 1.04 -12.78
C ILE A 113 4.66 0.91 -11.25
N MET A 114 4.32 -0.27 -10.74
CA MET A 114 4.32 -0.53 -9.29
C MET A 114 5.72 -0.42 -8.69
N LEU A 115 6.75 -0.92 -9.39
CA LEU A 115 8.14 -0.74 -8.99
C LEU A 115 8.52 0.75 -8.92
N LEU A 116 8.13 1.52 -9.93
CA LEU A 116 8.34 2.97 -9.96
C LEU A 116 7.65 3.66 -8.76
N ALA A 117 6.38 3.34 -8.51
CA ALA A 117 5.63 3.89 -7.38
C ALA A 117 6.34 3.62 -6.04
N LYS A 118 6.80 2.39 -5.85
CA LYS A 118 7.54 2.00 -4.65
C LYS A 118 8.84 2.78 -4.51
N ASN A 119 9.64 2.85 -5.57
CA ASN A 119 10.92 3.56 -5.53
C ASN A 119 10.75 5.05 -5.24
N ILE A 120 9.74 5.70 -5.85
CA ILE A 120 9.41 7.10 -5.58
C ILE A 120 9.00 7.28 -4.11
N GLN A 121 8.12 6.41 -3.59
CA GLN A 121 7.72 6.45 -2.19
C GLN A 121 8.92 6.32 -1.24
N ASP A 122 9.83 5.39 -1.50
CA ASP A 122 11.02 5.19 -0.65
C ASP A 122 11.95 6.39 -0.70
N GLU A 123 12.20 6.95 -1.88
CA GLU A 123 12.97 8.18 -2.05
C GLU A 123 12.35 9.33 -1.27
N ASP A 124 11.04 9.54 -1.43
CA ASP A 124 10.28 10.60 -0.77
C ASP A 124 10.33 10.49 0.75
N ILE A 125 10.04 9.30 1.28
CA ILE A 125 10.06 9.04 2.73
C ILE A 125 11.47 9.26 3.29
N ASN A 126 12.50 8.75 2.61
CA ASN A 126 13.89 8.91 3.05
C ASN A 126 14.32 10.38 3.02
N SER A 127 13.93 11.13 1.99
CA SER A 127 14.19 12.57 1.88
C SER A 127 13.48 13.34 2.99
N ALA A 128 12.20 13.05 3.22
CA ALA A 128 11.40 13.67 4.27
C ALA A 128 12.01 13.42 5.65
N TYR A 129 12.39 12.18 5.97
CA TYR A 129 13.01 11.87 7.25
C TYR A 129 14.36 12.55 7.46
N LYS A 130 15.21 12.63 6.43
CA LYS A 130 16.47 13.37 6.51
C LYS A 130 16.28 14.85 6.83
N SER A 131 15.17 15.44 6.40
CA SER A 131 14.86 16.85 6.68
C SER A 131 14.23 17.10 8.05
N VAL A 132 13.64 16.07 8.67
CA VAL A 132 12.91 16.18 9.94
C VAL A 132 13.72 15.64 11.13
N ILE A 133 14.50 14.58 10.92
CA ILE A 133 15.32 13.94 11.95
C ILE A 133 16.75 14.47 11.83
N SER A 134 17.32 14.92 12.95
CA SER A 134 18.71 15.38 12.96
C SER A 134 19.68 14.24 12.60
N SER A 135 20.75 14.56 11.88
CA SER A 135 21.81 13.61 11.55
C SER A 135 22.40 12.95 12.79
N GLU A 136 22.53 13.70 13.90
CA GLU A 136 23.02 13.20 15.18
C GLU A 136 22.16 12.04 15.73
N LEU A 137 20.82 12.17 15.69
CA LEU A 137 19.92 11.09 16.13
C LEU A 137 19.97 9.89 15.19
N ILE A 138 20.11 10.11 13.87
CA ILE A 138 20.27 9.03 12.91
C ILE A 138 21.55 8.25 13.19
N ASP A 139 22.67 8.93 13.40
CA ASP A 139 23.97 8.29 13.66
C ASP A 139 23.96 7.53 14.99
N GLU A 140 23.35 8.12 16.03
CA GLU A 140 23.29 7.51 17.36
C GLU A 140 22.43 6.23 17.38
N TYR A 141 21.30 6.20 16.68
CA TYR A 141 20.34 5.11 16.80
C TYR A 141 20.35 4.11 15.63
N SER A 142 20.93 4.45 14.47
CA SER A 142 21.00 3.53 13.31
C SER A 142 21.88 2.29 13.54
N THR A 143 22.87 2.40 14.44
CA THR A 143 23.81 1.31 14.75
C THR A 143 23.38 0.46 15.94
N LYS A 144 22.36 0.89 16.70
CA LYS A 144 21.86 0.18 17.88
C LYS A 144 21.00 -1.00 17.45
N LYS A 145 21.40 -2.22 17.83
CA LYS A 145 20.53 -3.40 17.67
C LYS A 145 19.30 -3.24 18.56
N PRO A 146 18.08 -3.45 18.03
CA PRO A 146 16.88 -3.37 18.84
C PRO A 146 16.92 -4.45 19.92
N MET A 147 16.66 -4.06 21.16
CA MET A 147 16.54 -5.01 22.26
C MET A 147 15.16 -5.66 22.21
N ILE A 148 15.05 -6.77 21.47
CA ILE A 148 13.82 -7.56 21.40
C ILE A 148 13.74 -8.42 22.66
N ARG A 149 12.84 -8.08 23.60
CA ARG A 149 12.53 -8.98 24.73
C ARG A 149 11.95 -10.27 24.17
N SER A 150 12.64 -11.38 24.40
CA SER A 150 12.09 -12.69 24.09
C SER A 150 10.98 -13.02 25.08
N LYS A 151 9.88 -13.64 24.62
CA LYS A 151 8.77 -14.12 25.48
C LYS A 151 9.22 -15.06 26.61
N SER A 152 10.45 -15.57 26.55
CA SER A 152 11.08 -16.38 27.61
C SER A 152 11.39 -15.57 28.88
N TYR A 153 11.65 -14.26 28.76
CA TYR A 153 12.04 -13.40 29.89
C TYR A 153 10.84 -12.99 30.75
N ASP A 154 9.67 -12.80 30.14
CA ASP A 154 8.45 -12.47 30.89
C ASP A 154 7.98 -13.66 31.75
N LYS A 155 8.20 -14.89 31.27
CA LYS A 155 7.86 -16.10 32.01
C LYS A 155 8.73 -16.32 33.25
N SER A 156 10.03 -15.99 33.18
CA SER A 156 10.93 -16.11 34.33
C SER A 156 10.74 -14.99 35.34
N LEU A 157 10.37 -13.77 34.90
CA LEU A 157 10.04 -12.66 35.78
C LEU A 157 8.75 -12.94 36.57
N ASP A 158 7.72 -13.48 35.92
CA ASP A 158 6.47 -13.88 36.57
C ASP A 158 6.67 -15.03 37.55
N GLU A 159 7.55 -15.99 37.25
CA GLU A 159 7.91 -17.08 38.17
C GLU A 159 8.74 -16.60 39.36
N HIS A 160 9.59 -15.59 39.18
CA HIS A 160 10.33 -14.98 40.28
C HIS A 160 9.42 -14.14 41.19
N ILE A 161 8.50 -13.34 40.61
CA ILE A 161 7.53 -12.53 41.38
C ILE A 161 6.57 -13.42 42.18
N LYS A 162 6.16 -14.57 41.62
CA LYS A 162 5.33 -15.56 42.33
C LYS A 162 6.06 -16.35 43.41
N LYS A 163 7.39 -16.40 43.40
CA LYS A 163 8.20 -17.05 44.44
C LYS A 163 8.62 -16.10 45.57
N SER A 164 8.44 -14.78 45.36
CA SER A 164 8.78 -13.73 46.34
C SER A 164 7.57 -13.17 47.10
N ASN A 165 6.36 -13.66 46.83
CA ASN A 165 5.14 -13.44 47.60
C ASN A 165 4.64 -14.77 48.18
#